data_AF-A0A6J4REU6-F1
#
_entry.id   AF-A0A6J4REU6-F1
#
_cell.length_a   1.000
_cell.length_b   1.000
_cell.length_c   1.000
_cell.angle_alpha   90.00
_cell.angle_beta   90.00
_cell.angle_gamma   90.00
#
_symmetry.space_group_name_H-M   'P 1'
#
loop_
_entity.id
_entity.type
_entity.pdbx_description
1 polymer ?
#
loop_
_entity_poly.entity_id
_entity_poly.type
_entity_poly.pdbx_seq_one_letter_code
_entity_poly.pdbx_strand_id
1 'polypeptide(L)'
;MGTLGSVQSIPPAVGTVLRPVLPGLADETIAAIAREVPGYRSAMEGQLGQIVRKGVEISLGRFVDSIELPDGRDHARRDTYVKLGRGELHAGRDLETLLAAYRVGARVSWRRFVDACVAADLEPEVIYRLGEAIFEYIDELSAASAEGYAAEQMAEAGQRRRLRRRLVALLAQSPPPDEELIRTAAVAAGWELPRTLAAVVSGVPDDDGEPEVVEAAAEQLARRLGQGAVGAAVGGLACALVPDPDAPRRRRQIEVALEGVGAALGTSEPWDRAWVSVSRALAARRLLAEHRLAADGLALAEDHLATL
;
A
#
# COMPACT_ATOMS: atom_id res chain seq x y z
N MET A 1 5.59 20.44 -11.55
CA MET A 1 5.26 21.75 -12.15
C MET A 1 3.94 21.58 -12.90
N GLY A 2 2.82 21.56 -12.17
CA GLY A 2 1.49 21.47 -12.76
C GLY A 2 1.02 22.87 -13.16
N THR A 3 0.72 23.04 -14.44
CA THR A 3 0.25 24.25 -15.09
C THR A 3 -1.18 24.55 -14.68
N LEU A 4 -1.39 25.54 -13.80
CA LEU A 4 -2.65 26.28 -13.72
C LEU A 4 -2.70 27.35 -14.83
N GLY A 5 -2.28 26.97 -16.04
CA GLY A 5 -2.20 27.89 -17.18
C GLY A 5 -3.59 28.34 -17.63
N SER A 6 -4.59 27.45 -17.49
CA SER A 6 -5.96 27.72 -17.90
C SER A 6 -6.68 28.63 -16.91
N VAL A 7 -6.36 28.58 -15.61
CA VAL A 7 -6.91 29.53 -14.63
C VAL A 7 -6.41 30.96 -14.89
N GLN A 8 -5.15 31.13 -15.30
CA GLN A 8 -4.56 32.44 -15.59
C GLN A 8 -5.17 33.13 -16.83
N SER A 9 -5.84 32.38 -17.71
CA SER A 9 -6.49 32.91 -18.91
C SER A 9 -7.95 33.33 -18.68
N ILE A 10 -8.48 33.08 -17.47
CA ILE A 10 -9.83 33.45 -17.06
C ILE A 10 -9.82 34.85 -16.42
N PRO A 11 -10.70 35.78 -16.84
CA PRO A 11 -10.82 37.08 -16.19
C PRO A 11 -11.21 36.94 -14.71
N PRO A 12 -10.56 37.64 -13.76
CA PRO A 12 -10.90 37.56 -12.32
C PRO A 12 -12.36 37.87 -11.99
N ALA A 13 -13.04 38.68 -12.81
CA ALA A 13 -14.46 39.01 -12.66
C ALA A 13 -15.39 37.79 -12.74
N VAL A 14 -14.94 36.69 -13.37
CA VAL A 14 -15.68 35.41 -13.38
C VAL A 14 -15.87 34.89 -11.96
N GLY A 15 -14.89 35.05 -11.06
CA GLY A 15 -15.02 34.62 -9.67
C GLY A 15 -16.20 35.27 -8.96
N THR A 16 -16.43 36.57 -9.18
CA THR A 16 -17.59 37.32 -8.67
C THR A 16 -18.92 36.76 -9.16
N VAL A 17 -18.97 36.22 -10.39
CA VAL A 17 -20.18 35.59 -10.96
C VAL A 17 -20.42 34.21 -10.33
N LEU A 18 -19.36 33.45 -10.06
CA LEU A 18 -19.47 32.08 -9.53
C LEU A 18 -19.70 32.03 -8.01
N ARG A 19 -19.16 33.00 -7.26
CA ARG A 19 -19.21 33.01 -5.79
C ARG A 19 -20.62 32.88 -5.20
N PRO A 20 -21.66 33.56 -5.72
CA PRO A 20 -23.03 33.43 -5.21
C PRO A 20 -23.65 32.04 -5.40
N VAL A 21 -23.20 31.25 -6.39
CA VAL A 21 -23.78 29.92 -6.66
C VAL A 21 -23.16 28.80 -5.84
N LEU A 22 -22.02 29.02 -5.18
CA LEU A 22 -21.26 27.98 -4.47
C LEU A 22 -22.03 27.27 -3.36
N PRO A 23 -22.78 27.95 -2.47
CA PRO A 23 -23.48 27.26 -1.39
C PRO A 23 -24.52 26.26 -1.90
N GLY A 24 -25.27 26.63 -2.94
CA GLY A 24 -26.25 25.74 -3.59
C GLY A 24 -25.57 24.62 -4.39
N LEU A 25 -24.45 24.92 -5.05
CA LEU A 25 -23.67 23.94 -5.79
C LEU A 25 -23.10 22.84 -4.88
N ALA A 26 -22.64 23.19 -3.68
CA ALA A 26 -22.16 22.19 -2.72
C ALA A 26 -23.26 21.16 -2.38
N ASP A 27 -24.50 21.63 -2.18
CA ASP A 27 -25.65 20.76 -1.93
C ASP A 27 -25.99 19.86 -3.11
N GLU A 28 -26.04 20.44 -4.31
CA GLU A 28 -26.27 19.68 -5.54
C GLU A 28 -25.20 18.60 -5.76
N THR A 29 -23.95 18.94 -5.45
CA THR A 29 -22.81 18.04 -5.60
C THR A 29 -22.90 16.85 -4.63
N ILE A 30 -23.15 17.10 -3.34
CA ILE A 30 -23.30 16.05 -2.33
C ILE A 30 -24.47 15.13 -2.68
N ALA A 31 -25.62 15.70 -3.07
CA ALA A 31 -26.79 14.92 -3.47
C ALA A 31 -26.51 14.06 -4.70
N ALA A 32 -25.79 14.58 -5.69
CA ALA A 32 -25.40 13.83 -6.87
C ALA A 32 -24.42 12.69 -6.53
N ILE A 33 -23.40 12.94 -5.70
CA ILE A 33 -22.43 11.92 -5.28
C ILE A 33 -23.13 10.80 -4.50
N ALA A 34 -23.99 11.14 -3.52
CA ALA A 34 -24.71 10.13 -2.73
C ALA A 34 -25.62 9.23 -3.58
N ARG A 35 -26.18 9.79 -4.66
CA ARG A 35 -27.03 9.06 -5.61
C ARG A 35 -26.22 8.19 -6.56
N GLU A 36 -25.12 8.71 -7.10
CA GLU A 36 -24.38 8.08 -8.21
C GLU A 36 -23.21 7.20 -7.75
N VAL A 37 -22.69 7.40 -6.54
CA VAL A 37 -21.52 6.67 -6.02
C VAL A 37 -21.93 5.86 -4.79
N PRO A 38 -22.22 4.55 -4.95
CA PRO A 38 -22.72 3.71 -3.85
C PRO A 38 -21.84 3.74 -2.59
N GLY A 39 -20.51 3.81 -2.75
CA GLY A 39 -19.55 3.86 -1.65
C GLY A 39 -19.63 5.10 -0.76
N TYR A 40 -20.30 6.17 -1.21
CA TYR A 40 -20.49 7.39 -0.43
C TYR A 40 -21.90 7.59 0.11
N ARG A 41 -22.87 6.72 -0.23
CA ARG A 41 -24.28 6.93 0.15
C ARG A 41 -24.45 7.15 1.65
N SER A 42 -23.90 6.25 2.48
CA SER A 42 -23.96 6.35 3.94
C SER A 42 -23.03 7.43 4.52
N ALA A 43 -21.88 7.68 3.86
CA ALA A 43 -20.92 8.69 4.32
C ALA A 43 -21.44 10.13 4.17
N MET A 44 -22.42 10.34 3.30
CA MET A 44 -23.07 11.64 3.06
C MET A 44 -24.27 11.90 3.98
N GLU A 45 -24.60 10.97 4.88
CA GLU A 45 -25.70 11.11 5.83
C GLU A 45 -25.21 11.65 7.19
N GLY A 46 -26.14 12.21 7.97
CA GLY A 46 -25.90 12.63 9.36
C GLY A 46 -24.80 13.69 9.53
N GLN A 47 -24.12 13.66 10.68
CA GLN A 47 -23.10 14.64 11.05
C GLN A 47 -21.85 14.57 10.16
N LEU A 48 -21.46 13.37 9.71
CA LEU A 48 -20.34 13.17 8.80
C LEU A 48 -20.63 13.82 7.44
N GLY A 49 -21.84 13.65 6.91
CA GLY A 49 -22.28 14.30 5.68
C GLY A 49 -22.18 15.84 5.74
N GLN A 50 -22.46 16.45 6.89
CA GLN A 50 -22.31 17.90 7.06
C GLN A 50 -20.84 18.36 7.03
N ILE A 51 -19.93 17.55 7.59
CA ILE A 51 -18.49 17.82 7.51
C ILE A 51 -18.02 17.72 6.05
N VAL A 52 -18.46 16.69 5.33
CA VAL A 52 -18.11 16.50 3.91
C VAL A 52 -18.69 17.63 3.05
N ARG A 53 -19.94 18.02 3.27
CA ARG A 53 -20.56 19.20 2.63
C ARG A 53 -19.71 20.44 2.83
N LYS A 54 -19.25 20.70 4.06
CA LYS A 54 -18.39 21.86 4.33
C LYS A 54 -17.05 21.76 3.59
N GLY A 55 -16.49 20.56 3.49
CA GLY A 55 -15.29 20.28 2.71
C GLY A 55 -15.46 20.58 1.21
N VAL A 56 -16.60 20.19 0.62
CA VAL A 56 -16.93 20.48 -0.78
C VAL A 56 -17.10 21.99 -1.00
N GLU A 57 -17.83 22.69 -0.13
CA GLU A 57 -17.97 24.15 -0.21
C GLU A 57 -16.61 24.86 -0.15
N ILE A 58 -15.72 24.43 0.75
CA ILE A 58 -14.35 24.96 0.85
C ILE A 58 -13.55 24.68 -0.42
N SER A 59 -13.66 23.47 -1.00
CA SER A 59 -12.96 23.09 -2.23
C SER A 59 -13.41 23.95 -3.43
N LEU A 60 -14.73 24.13 -3.59
CA LEU A 60 -15.30 24.99 -4.62
C LEU A 60 -14.89 26.45 -4.43
N GLY A 61 -14.90 26.94 -3.17
CA GLY A 61 -14.39 28.27 -2.82
C GLY A 61 -12.93 28.44 -3.23
N ARG A 62 -12.07 27.47 -2.92
CA ARG A 62 -10.65 27.49 -3.30
C ARG A 62 -10.44 27.53 -4.82
N PHE A 63 -11.29 26.85 -5.60
CA PHE A 63 -11.25 26.94 -7.06
C PHE A 63 -11.58 28.37 -7.52
N VAL A 64 -12.66 28.97 -7.00
CA VAL A 64 -13.03 30.35 -7.33
C VAL A 64 -11.95 31.35 -6.88
N ASP A 65 -11.39 31.16 -5.69
CA ASP A 65 -10.27 31.97 -5.19
C ASP A 65 -9.05 31.89 -6.12
N SER A 66 -8.82 30.73 -6.77
CA SER A 66 -7.72 30.58 -7.72
C SER A 66 -7.92 31.39 -9.02
N ILE A 67 -9.17 31.60 -9.43
CA ILE A 67 -9.54 32.46 -10.56
C ILE A 67 -9.37 33.93 -10.18
N GLU A 68 -9.78 34.31 -8.97
CA GLU A 68 -9.67 35.69 -8.49
C GLU A 68 -8.22 36.10 -8.16
N LEU A 69 -7.38 35.14 -7.73
CA LEU A 69 -6.00 35.35 -7.28
C LEU A 69 -5.01 34.31 -7.89
N PRO A 70 -4.64 34.42 -9.18
CA PRO A 70 -3.87 33.39 -9.89
C PRO A 70 -2.43 33.18 -9.40
N ASP A 71 -1.82 34.18 -8.74
CA ASP A 71 -0.43 34.12 -8.25
C ASP A 71 -0.27 33.44 -6.87
N GLY A 72 -1.39 33.07 -6.23
CA GLY A 72 -1.42 32.37 -4.95
C GLY A 72 -1.02 30.89 -5.09
N ARG A 73 0.29 30.60 -5.17
CA ARG A 73 0.81 29.22 -5.10
C ARG A 73 0.47 28.61 -3.74
N ASP A 74 -0.39 27.59 -3.74
CA ASP A 74 -0.97 27.06 -2.51
C ASP A 74 -0.60 25.59 -2.30
N HIS A 75 0.60 25.37 -1.75
CA HIS A 75 1.02 24.03 -1.30
C HIS A 75 0.06 23.46 -0.23
N ALA A 76 -0.65 24.30 0.52
CA ALA A 76 -1.63 23.86 1.51
C ALA A 76 -2.92 23.28 0.87
N ARG A 77 -3.21 23.60 -0.40
CA ARG A 77 -4.29 22.94 -1.19
C ARG A 77 -3.99 21.47 -1.39
N ARG A 78 -2.77 21.12 -1.85
CA ARG A 78 -2.39 19.75 -2.18
C ARG A 78 -2.41 18.81 -0.97
N ASP A 79 -1.89 19.24 0.17
CA ASP A 79 -1.83 18.44 1.40
C ASP A 79 -3.20 17.96 1.88
N THR A 80 -4.25 18.77 1.66
CA THR A 80 -5.62 18.39 2.00
C THR A 80 -6.06 17.15 1.23
N TYR A 81 -5.77 17.11 -0.08
CA TYR A 81 -6.17 16.02 -0.96
C TYR A 81 -5.28 14.77 -0.79
N VAL A 82 -3.99 14.95 -0.49
CA VAL A 82 -3.12 13.85 -0.04
C VAL A 82 -3.68 13.18 1.21
N LYS A 83 -4.07 13.98 2.22
CA LYS A 83 -4.70 13.45 3.45
C LYS A 83 -6.03 12.76 3.18
N LEU A 84 -6.83 13.28 2.25
CA LEU A 84 -8.08 12.64 1.85
C LEU A 84 -7.82 11.25 1.25
N GLY A 85 -6.86 11.14 0.33
CA GLY A 85 -6.44 9.86 -0.24
C GLY A 85 -6.01 8.82 0.79
N ARG A 86 -5.22 9.23 1.79
CA ARG A 86 -4.86 8.36 2.94
C ARG A 86 -6.09 7.91 3.73
N GLY A 87 -7.00 8.85 3.98
CA GLY A 87 -8.24 8.60 4.74
C GLY A 87 -9.18 7.59 4.08
N GLU A 88 -9.19 7.52 2.73
CA GLU A 88 -9.99 6.52 2.01
C GLU A 88 -9.52 5.09 2.29
N LEU A 89 -8.20 4.85 2.27
CA LEU A 89 -7.64 3.54 2.61
C LEU A 89 -7.98 3.14 4.06
N HIS A 90 -7.82 4.07 5.01
CA HIS A 90 -8.18 3.84 6.42
C HIS A 90 -9.67 3.56 6.62
N ALA A 91 -10.52 4.13 5.78
CA ALA A 91 -11.95 3.88 5.80
C ALA A 91 -12.36 2.62 5.02
N GLY A 92 -11.39 1.85 4.49
CA GLY A 92 -11.61 0.63 3.73
C GLY A 92 -12.27 0.85 2.37
N ARG A 93 -12.16 2.05 1.80
CA ARG A 93 -12.73 2.40 0.49
C ARG A 93 -11.65 2.41 -0.58
N ASP A 94 -12.03 1.95 -1.77
CA ASP A 94 -11.14 1.96 -2.92
C ASP A 94 -10.95 3.38 -3.47
N LEU A 95 -9.73 3.66 -3.95
CA LEU A 95 -9.40 4.93 -4.62
C LEU A 95 -10.36 5.27 -5.77
N GLU A 96 -10.84 4.27 -6.51
CA GLU A 96 -11.81 4.47 -7.60
C GLU A 96 -13.11 5.12 -7.12
N THR A 97 -13.54 4.82 -5.88
CA THR A 97 -14.73 5.43 -5.28
C THR A 97 -14.56 6.94 -5.13
N LEU A 98 -13.39 7.38 -4.64
CA LEU A 98 -13.06 8.79 -4.51
C LEU A 98 -12.97 9.48 -5.88
N LEU A 99 -12.29 8.86 -6.85
CA LEU A 99 -12.15 9.41 -8.20
C LEU A 99 -13.51 9.50 -8.94
N ALA A 100 -14.41 8.55 -8.71
CA ALA A 100 -15.78 8.63 -9.23
C ALA A 100 -16.54 9.84 -8.66
N ALA A 101 -16.43 10.09 -7.34
CA ALA A 101 -17.05 11.24 -6.71
C ALA A 101 -16.52 12.57 -7.26
N TYR A 102 -15.21 12.67 -7.50
CA TYR A 102 -14.59 13.81 -8.17
C TYR A 102 -15.14 14.06 -9.57
N ARG A 103 -15.29 13.03 -10.40
CA ARG A 103 -15.90 13.16 -11.75
C ARG A 103 -17.36 13.64 -11.67
N VAL A 104 -18.13 13.14 -10.71
CA VAL A 104 -19.51 13.61 -10.47
C VAL A 104 -19.52 15.09 -10.06
N GLY A 105 -18.68 15.47 -9.09
CA GLY A 105 -18.55 16.86 -8.65
C GLY A 105 -18.17 17.81 -9.78
N ALA A 106 -17.15 17.47 -10.58
CA ALA A 106 -16.73 18.27 -11.73
C ALA A 106 -17.87 18.47 -12.75
N ARG A 107 -18.64 17.42 -13.06
CA ARG A 107 -19.78 17.51 -13.98
C ARG A 107 -20.91 18.38 -13.44
N VAL A 108 -21.21 18.30 -12.14
CA VAL A 108 -22.24 19.14 -11.50
C VAL A 108 -21.80 20.60 -11.47
N SER A 109 -20.55 20.86 -11.05
CA SER A 109 -19.95 22.20 -11.06
C SER A 109 -19.93 22.81 -12.44
N TRP A 110 -19.50 22.06 -13.46
CA TRP A 110 -19.50 22.51 -14.86
C TRP A 110 -20.88 23.03 -15.28
N ARG A 111 -21.93 22.21 -15.12
CA ARG A 111 -23.29 22.61 -15.51
C ARG A 111 -23.74 23.88 -14.78
N ARG A 112 -23.52 23.94 -13.46
CA ARG A 112 -23.95 25.08 -12.64
C ARG A 112 -23.20 26.37 -12.97
N PHE A 113 -21.91 26.26 -13.26
CA PHE A 113 -21.10 27.41 -13.65
C PHE A 113 -21.45 27.90 -15.04
N VAL A 114 -21.70 27.01 -16.01
CA VAL A 114 -22.21 27.40 -17.33
C VAL A 114 -23.52 28.20 -17.19
N ASP A 115 -24.47 27.70 -16.41
CA ASP A 115 -25.75 28.41 -16.17
C ASP A 115 -25.53 29.82 -15.60
N ALA A 116 -24.60 29.96 -14.64
CA ALA A 116 -24.27 31.25 -14.04
C ALA A 116 -23.59 32.21 -15.03
N CYS A 117 -22.64 31.72 -15.83
CA CYS A 117 -21.94 32.50 -16.85
C CYS A 117 -22.88 32.98 -17.96
N VAL A 118 -23.79 32.10 -18.41
CA VAL A 118 -24.80 32.44 -19.43
C VAL A 118 -25.78 33.49 -18.88
N ALA A 119 -26.24 33.36 -17.64
CA ALA A 119 -27.13 34.34 -17.02
C ALA A 119 -26.48 35.72 -16.84
N ALA A 120 -25.14 35.76 -16.75
CA ALA A 120 -24.34 36.98 -16.67
C ALA A 120 -23.86 37.50 -18.05
N ASP A 121 -24.34 36.91 -19.16
CA ASP A 121 -23.97 37.27 -20.54
C ASP A 121 -22.46 37.25 -20.81
N LEU A 122 -21.75 36.29 -20.20
CA LEU A 122 -20.31 36.11 -20.45
C LEU A 122 -20.06 35.47 -21.82
N GLU A 123 -18.98 35.90 -22.47
CA GLU A 123 -18.59 35.37 -23.78
C GLU A 123 -18.30 33.85 -23.74
N PRO A 124 -18.69 33.08 -24.78
CA PRO A 124 -18.46 31.63 -24.83
C PRO A 124 -17.00 31.22 -24.63
N GLU A 125 -16.06 32.03 -25.11
CA GLU A 125 -14.63 31.80 -24.95
C GLU A 125 -14.19 31.75 -23.47
N VAL A 126 -14.82 32.57 -22.60
CA VAL A 126 -14.57 32.54 -21.16
C VAL A 126 -15.11 31.25 -20.55
N ILE A 127 -16.25 30.76 -21.04
CA ILE A 127 -16.86 29.51 -20.59
C ILE A 127 -15.99 28.30 -20.98
N TYR A 128 -15.37 28.30 -22.17
CA TYR A 128 -14.47 27.23 -22.60
C TYR A 128 -13.23 27.14 -21.71
N ARG A 129 -12.59 28.28 -21.42
CA ARG A 129 -11.45 28.35 -20.49
C ARG A 129 -11.82 27.91 -19.08
N LEU A 130 -13.02 28.25 -18.61
CA LEU A 130 -13.54 27.76 -17.34
C LEU A 130 -13.65 26.23 -17.31
N GLY A 131 -14.08 25.62 -18.41
CA GLY A 131 -14.13 24.16 -18.56
C GLY A 131 -12.76 23.52 -18.46
N GLU A 132 -11.77 24.06 -19.18
CA GLU A 132 -10.37 23.61 -19.10
C GLU A 132 -9.82 23.72 -17.66
N ALA A 133 -10.07 24.85 -16.98
CA ALA A 133 -9.65 25.04 -15.60
C ALA A 133 -10.30 24.06 -14.62
N ILE A 134 -11.58 23.69 -14.81
CA ILE A 134 -12.24 22.67 -13.97
C ILE A 134 -11.57 21.30 -14.16
N PHE A 135 -11.25 20.92 -15.41
CA PHE A 135 -10.58 19.66 -15.69
C PHE A 135 -9.16 19.63 -15.12
N GLU A 136 -8.38 20.69 -15.28
CA GLU A 136 -7.07 20.81 -14.64
C GLU A 136 -7.16 20.70 -13.12
N TYR A 137 -8.13 21.37 -12.50
CA TYR A 137 -8.33 21.33 -11.06
C TYR A 137 -8.67 19.91 -10.59
N ILE A 138 -9.61 19.23 -11.25
CA ILE A 138 -10.00 17.88 -10.81
C ILE A 138 -8.89 16.86 -11.03
N ASP A 139 -8.06 17.02 -12.06
CA ASP A 139 -6.88 16.19 -12.30
C ASP A 139 -5.82 16.39 -11.21
N GLU A 140 -5.60 17.63 -10.76
CA GLU A 140 -4.69 17.92 -9.65
C GLU A 140 -5.17 17.27 -8.34
N LEU A 141 -6.45 17.43 -8.01
CA LEU A 141 -7.09 16.83 -6.84
C LEU A 141 -6.97 15.30 -6.87
N SER A 142 -7.24 14.72 -8.04
CA SER A 142 -7.16 13.28 -8.29
C SER A 142 -5.75 12.76 -8.11
N ALA A 143 -4.75 13.43 -8.68
CA ALA A 143 -3.34 13.06 -8.58
C ALA A 143 -2.83 13.13 -7.13
N ALA A 144 -3.14 14.22 -6.41
CA ALA A 144 -2.76 14.38 -5.02
C ALA A 144 -3.40 13.30 -4.12
N SER A 145 -4.67 12.97 -4.36
CA SER A 145 -5.37 11.92 -3.61
C SER A 145 -4.80 10.53 -3.92
N ALA A 146 -4.49 10.24 -5.18
CA ALA A 146 -3.86 8.99 -5.60
C ALA A 146 -2.47 8.81 -4.97
N GLU A 147 -1.68 9.88 -4.91
CA GLU A 147 -0.38 9.90 -4.22
C GLU A 147 -0.54 9.54 -2.74
N GLY A 148 -1.48 10.18 -2.04
CA GLY A 148 -1.75 9.90 -0.64
C GLY A 148 -2.19 8.46 -0.38
N TYR A 149 -3.11 7.96 -1.21
CA TYR A 149 -3.59 6.58 -1.14
C TYR A 149 -2.47 5.57 -1.37
N ALA A 150 -1.65 5.76 -2.42
CA ALA A 150 -0.54 4.88 -2.74
C ALA A 150 0.53 4.88 -1.64
N ALA A 151 0.86 6.06 -1.10
CA ALA A 151 1.81 6.18 0.01
C ALA A 151 1.33 5.44 1.26
N GLU A 152 0.04 5.53 1.59
CA GLU A 152 -0.54 4.81 2.73
C GLU A 152 -0.56 3.30 2.50
N GLN A 153 -0.92 2.86 1.30
CA GLN A 153 -0.91 1.45 0.93
C GLN A 153 0.51 0.85 1.01
N MET A 154 1.51 1.61 0.56
CA MET A 154 2.92 1.23 0.72
C MET A 154 3.34 1.19 2.19
N ALA A 155 2.87 2.13 3.02
CA ALA A 155 3.17 2.17 4.44
C ALA A 155 2.59 0.97 5.19
N GLU A 156 1.32 0.62 4.96
CA GLU A 156 0.67 -0.56 5.53
C GLU A 156 1.37 -1.86 5.11
N ALA A 157 1.67 -2.00 3.82
CA ALA A 157 2.42 -3.14 3.30
C ALA A 157 3.83 -3.24 3.94
N GLY A 158 4.51 -2.10 4.09
CA GLY A 158 5.82 -2.02 4.75
C GLY A 158 5.76 -2.40 6.23
N GLN A 159 4.72 -1.96 6.96
CA GLN A 159 4.51 -2.34 8.35
C GLN A 159 4.29 -3.85 8.50
N ARG A 160 3.43 -4.45 7.65
CA ARG A 160 3.18 -5.89 7.68
C ARG A 160 4.43 -6.70 7.37
N ARG A 161 5.27 -6.23 6.44
CA ARG A 161 6.60 -6.83 6.17
C ARG A 161 7.52 -6.73 7.39
N ARG A 162 7.66 -5.55 8.00
CA ARG A 162 8.47 -5.36 9.22
C ARG A 162 8.04 -6.26 10.39
N LEU A 163 6.73 -6.42 10.60
CA LEU A 163 6.20 -7.29 11.66
C LEU A 163 6.52 -8.76 11.38
N ARG A 164 6.40 -9.21 10.13
CA ARG A 164 6.79 -10.58 9.73
C ARG A 164 8.29 -10.82 9.84
N ARG A 165 9.12 -9.86 9.44
CA ARG A 165 10.59 -9.93 9.58
C ARG A 165 10.98 -10.08 11.06
N ARG A 166 10.38 -9.27 11.93
CA ARG A 166 10.57 -9.36 13.39
C ARG A 166 10.17 -10.73 13.94
N LEU A 167 9.06 -11.30 13.48
CA LEU A 167 8.63 -12.64 13.91
C LEU A 167 9.63 -13.72 13.51
N VAL A 168 10.11 -13.72 12.26
CA VAL A 168 11.14 -14.68 11.81
C VAL A 168 12.41 -14.53 12.64
N ALA A 169 12.85 -13.29 12.92
CA ALA A 169 13.99 -13.03 13.77
C ALA A 169 13.80 -13.53 15.21
N LEU A 170 12.59 -13.46 15.77
CA LEU A 170 12.27 -14.03 17.10
C LEU A 170 12.31 -15.56 17.08
N LEU A 171 11.74 -16.19 16.05
CA LEU A 171 11.71 -17.64 15.89
C LEU A 171 13.10 -18.24 15.61
N ALA A 172 14.01 -17.48 15.01
CA ALA A 172 15.38 -17.88 14.71
C ALA A 172 16.34 -17.76 15.91
N GLN A 173 15.95 -17.10 17.00
CA GLN A 173 16.84 -16.84 18.14
C GLN A 173 17.15 -18.10 18.95
N SER A 174 18.42 -18.25 19.33
CA SER A 174 18.90 -19.26 20.26
C SER A 174 19.80 -18.59 21.31
N PRO A 175 19.46 -18.63 22.62
CA PRO A 175 18.28 -19.29 23.19
C PRO A 175 16.96 -18.63 22.76
N PRO A 176 15.84 -19.40 22.74
CA PRO A 176 14.54 -18.86 22.34
C PRO A 176 14.05 -17.78 23.33
N PRO A 177 13.37 -16.72 22.84
CA PRO A 177 12.73 -15.73 23.70
C PRO A 177 11.48 -16.31 24.39
N ASP A 178 10.87 -15.51 25.26
CA ASP A 178 9.61 -15.87 25.92
C ASP A 178 8.50 -16.22 24.91
N GLU A 179 7.77 -17.28 25.19
CA GLU A 179 6.66 -17.77 24.35
C GLU A 179 5.57 -16.71 24.16
N GLU A 180 5.23 -15.94 25.20
CA GLU A 180 4.21 -14.89 25.11
C GLU A 180 4.63 -13.77 24.14
N LEU A 181 5.94 -13.45 24.09
CA LEU A 181 6.48 -12.49 23.14
C LEU A 181 6.35 -12.99 21.69
N ILE A 182 6.65 -14.28 21.43
CA ILE A 182 6.50 -14.90 20.11
C ILE A 182 5.02 -14.90 19.69
N ARG A 183 4.11 -15.31 20.59
CA ARG A 183 2.66 -15.33 20.32
C ARG A 183 2.14 -13.93 20.00
N THR A 184 2.55 -12.93 20.76
CA THR A 184 2.18 -11.53 20.52
C THR A 184 2.70 -11.05 19.16
N ALA A 185 3.94 -11.37 18.81
CA ALA A 185 4.53 -11.03 17.53
C ALA A 185 3.82 -11.73 16.36
N ALA A 186 3.41 -12.99 16.54
CA ALA A 186 2.69 -13.77 15.54
C ALA A 186 1.30 -13.18 15.23
N VAL A 187 0.56 -12.80 16.26
CA VAL A 187 -0.72 -12.07 16.12
C VAL A 187 -0.52 -10.75 15.39
N ALA A 188 0.47 -9.94 15.79
CA ALA A 188 0.77 -8.67 15.14
C ALA A 188 1.18 -8.85 13.66
N ALA A 189 1.94 -9.88 13.34
CA ALA A 189 2.33 -10.23 11.97
C ALA A 189 1.18 -10.83 11.14
N GLY A 190 0.04 -11.12 11.77
CA GLY A 190 -1.08 -11.89 11.21
C GLY A 190 -0.59 -13.18 10.56
N TRP A 191 0.23 -13.94 11.31
CA TRP A 191 0.73 -15.24 10.94
C TRP A 191 0.36 -16.22 12.05
N GLU A 192 -0.51 -17.18 11.75
CA GLU A 192 -0.88 -18.21 12.71
C GLU A 192 0.32 -19.11 12.95
N LEU A 193 0.67 -19.32 14.23
CA LEU A 193 1.76 -20.23 14.59
C LEU A 193 1.36 -21.66 14.19
N PRO A 194 2.07 -22.29 13.24
CA PRO A 194 1.75 -23.63 12.81
C PRO A 194 2.14 -24.64 13.89
N ARG A 195 1.62 -25.88 13.79
CA ARG A 195 2.03 -26.95 14.72
C ARG A 195 3.49 -27.30 14.54
N THR A 196 3.92 -27.36 13.28
CA THR A 196 5.29 -27.62 12.87
C THR A 196 5.72 -26.63 11.80
N LEU A 197 7.02 -26.35 11.71
CA LEU A 197 7.60 -25.54 10.67
C LEU A 197 8.98 -26.05 10.29
N ALA A 198 9.45 -25.69 9.11
CA ALA A 198 10.85 -25.84 8.73
C ALA A 198 11.40 -24.56 8.09
N ALA A 199 12.69 -24.31 8.30
CA ALA A 199 13.40 -23.20 7.69
C ALA A 199 13.97 -23.62 6.32
N VAL A 200 13.76 -22.80 5.30
CA VAL A 200 14.47 -22.86 4.02
C VAL A 200 15.44 -21.69 3.98
N VAL A 201 16.71 -21.96 3.73
CA VAL A 201 17.77 -20.94 3.65
C VAL A 201 18.39 -20.96 2.27
N SER A 202 18.58 -19.78 1.66
CA SER A 202 19.29 -19.58 0.39
C SER A 202 20.19 -18.34 0.46
N GLY A 203 21.00 -18.12 -0.58
CA GLY A 203 22.05 -17.10 -0.63
C GLY A 203 23.44 -17.70 -0.48
N VAL A 204 24.48 -16.88 -0.58
CA VAL A 204 25.88 -17.28 -0.41
C VAL A 204 26.35 -16.83 0.98
N PRO A 205 26.86 -17.73 1.84
CA PRO A 205 27.43 -17.33 3.12
C PRO A 205 28.60 -16.35 2.91
N ASP A 206 28.74 -15.38 3.82
CA ASP A 206 29.82 -14.38 3.81
C ASP A 206 29.87 -13.50 2.55
N ASP A 207 28.76 -13.42 1.80
CA ASP A 207 28.56 -12.39 0.77
C ASP A 207 28.24 -11.07 1.47
N ASP A 208 29.04 -10.03 1.20
CA ASP A 208 28.86 -8.66 1.72
C ASP A 208 27.66 -7.94 1.06
N GLY A 209 26.61 -8.69 0.74
CA GLY A 209 25.38 -8.18 0.16
C GLY A 209 24.73 -7.17 1.10
N GLU A 210 24.18 -6.10 0.53
CA GLU A 210 23.47 -5.10 1.33
C GLU A 210 22.30 -5.75 2.10
N PRO A 211 22.11 -5.44 3.39
CA PRO A 211 21.07 -6.07 4.21
C PRO A 211 19.67 -6.05 3.58
N GLU A 212 19.33 -4.96 2.88
CA GLU A 212 18.03 -4.82 2.22
C GLU A 212 17.88 -5.76 1.01
N VAL A 213 18.98 -6.10 0.32
CA VAL A 213 18.97 -7.08 -0.77
C VAL A 213 18.70 -8.48 -0.23
N VAL A 214 19.31 -8.85 0.90
CA VAL A 214 19.07 -10.15 1.56
C VAL A 214 17.63 -10.25 2.06
N GLU A 215 17.09 -9.18 2.64
CA GLU A 215 15.69 -9.12 3.05
C GLU A 215 14.72 -9.27 1.87
N ALA A 216 14.99 -8.60 0.74
CA ALA A 216 14.20 -8.74 -0.47
C ALA A 216 14.25 -10.17 -1.02
N ALA A 217 15.42 -10.82 -0.98
CA ALA A 217 15.60 -12.20 -1.38
C ALA A 217 14.83 -13.18 -0.47
N ALA A 218 14.80 -12.93 0.84
CA ALA A 218 14.03 -13.73 1.80
C ALA A 218 12.51 -13.62 1.55
N GLU A 219 12.02 -12.42 1.25
CA GLU A 219 10.63 -12.22 0.86
C GLU A 219 10.28 -12.92 -0.46
N GLN A 220 11.20 -12.90 -1.43
CA GLN A 220 11.03 -13.61 -2.70
C GLN A 220 11.00 -15.14 -2.50
N LEU A 221 11.88 -15.67 -1.63
CA LEU A 221 11.92 -17.07 -1.26
C LEU A 221 10.60 -17.50 -0.61
N ALA A 222 10.10 -16.74 0.37
CA ALA A 222 8.81 -17.01 1.00
C ALA A 222 7.63 -16.97 0.00
N ARG A 223 7.61 -16.01 -0.93
CA ARG A 223 6.60 -15.95 -2.01
C ARG A 223 6.66 -17.18 -2.91
N ARG A 224 7.87 -17.63 -3.27
CA ARG A 224 8.10 -18.80 -4.12
C ARG A 224 7.64 -20.10 -3.47
N LEU A 225 7.79 -20.22 -2.15
CA LEU A 225 7.33 -21.36 -1.34
C LEU A 225 5.80 -21.36 -1.08
N GLY A 226 5.19 -20.17 -1.06
CA GLY A 226 3.74 -19.99 -0.92
C GLY A 226 3.15 -20.55 0.39
N GLN A 227 1.82 -20.67 0.43
CA GLN A 227 1.03 -21.25 1.53
C GLN A 227 1.43 -20.75 2.93
N GLY A 228 1.48 -19.43 3.09
CA GLY A 228 1.74 -18.82 4.38
C GLY A 228 3.20 -18.82 4.81
N ALA A 229 4.18 -19.17 3.95
CA ALA A 229 5.58 -18.98 4.29
C ALA A 229 5.90 -17.50 4.58
N VAL A 230 6.78 -17.25 5.55
CA VAL A 230 7.25 -15.91 5.94
C VAL A 230 8.77 -15.87 5.90
N GLY A 231 9.34 -14.78 5.39
CA GLY A 231 10.78 -14.68 5.18
C GLY A 231 11.40 -13.42 5.80
N ALA A 232 12.66 -13.56 6.20
CA ALA A 232 13.52 -12.49 6.67
C ALA A 232 15.00 -12.87 6.49
N ALA A 233 15.88 -11.87 6.52
CA ALA A 233 17.31 -12.11 6.64
C ALA A 233 17.65 -12.72 8.02
N VAL A 234 18.40 -13.82 8.03
CA VAL A 234 18.90 -14.46 9.25
C VAL A 234 20.36 -14.85 9.03
N GLY A 235 21.27 -14.30 9.82
CA GLY A 235 22.71 -14.59 9.70
C GLY A 235 23.31 -14.23 8.34
N GLY A 236 22.85 -13.14 7.71
CA GLY A 236 23.28 -12.69 6.39
C GLY A 236 22.68 -13.49 5.22
N LEU A 237 21.82 -14.47 5.49
CA LEU A 237 21.21 -15.32 4.47
C LEU A 237 19.70 -15.11 4.38
N ALA A 238 19.13 -15.36 3.20
CA ALA A 238 17.69 -15.33 2.99
C ALA A 238 17.05 -16.57 3.63
N CYS A 239 16.23 -16.36 4.66
CA CYS A 239 15.54 -17.43 5.39
C CYS A 239 14.02 -17.30 5.20
N ALA A 240 13.35 -18.43 4.96
CA ALA A 240 11.90 -18.53 4.95
C ALA A 240 11.43 -19.65 5.87
N LEU A 241 10.49 -19.35 6.76
CA LEU A 241 9.82 -20.34 7.61
C LEU A 241 8.57 -20.85 6.89
N VAL A 242 8.51 -22.15 6.68
CA VAL A 242 7.44 -22.85 5.99
C VAL A 242 6.56 -23.56 7.02
N PRO A 243 5.25 -23.26 7.09
CA PRO A 243 4.35 -23.98 7.98
C PRO A 243 4.08 -25.41 7.46
N ASP A 244 3.97 -26.33 8.41
CA ASP A 244 3.59 -27.74 8.25
C ASP A 244 4.27 -28.42 7.05
N PRO A 245 5.62 -28.46 7.00
CA PRO A 245 6.40 -28.93 5.84
C PRO A 245 6.12 -30.40 5.49
N ASP A 246 5.64 -31.19 6.46
CA ASP A 246 5.34 -32.63 6.32
C ASP A 246 3.89 -32.90 5.91
N ALA A 247 3.07 -31.85 5.73
CA ALA A 247 1.71 -32.01 5.26
C ALA A 247 1.69 -32.73 3.88
N PRO A 248 0.63 -33.50 3.55
CA PRO A 248 0.57 -34.26 2.30
C PRO A 248 0.87 -33.38 1.08
N ARG A 249 1.82 -33.80 0.25
CA ARG A 249 2.35 -33.09 -0.94
C ARG A 249 3.15 -31.81 -0.68
N ARG A 250 3.18 -31.28 0.55
CA ARG A 250 3.89 -30.04 0.87
C ARG A 250 5.38 -30.15 0.59
N ARG A 251 5.97 -31.28 0.97
CA ARG A 251 7.36 -31.62 0.71
C ARG A 251 7.76 -31.52 -0.76
N ARG A 252 7.03 -32.21 -1.64
CA ARG A 252 7.24 -32.18 -3.09
C ARG A 252 7.05 -30.77 -3.67
N GLN A 253 6.12 -29.99 -3.13
CA GLN A 253 5.92 -28.60 -3.56
C GLN A 253 7.10 -27.71 -3.18
N ILE A 254 7.71 -27.91 -2.00
CA ILE A 254 8.93 -27.21 -1.60
C ILE A 254 10.08 -27.57 -2.54
N GLU A 255 10.27 -28.86 -2.84
CA GLU A 255 11.30 -29.32 -3.78
C GLU A 255 11.15 -28.70 -5.16
N VAL A 256 9.94 -28.79 -5.76
CA VAL A 256 9.63 -28.17 -7.06
C VAL A 256 9.83 -26.65 -7.00
N ALA A 257 9.39 -26.02 -5.91
CA ALA A 257 9.59 -24.58 -5.72
C ALA A 257 11.07 -24.23 -5.61
N LEU A 258 11.97 -25.12 -5.19
CA LEU A 258 13.39 -24.83 -5.02
C LEU A 258 14.27 -25.41 -6.13
N GLU A 259 13.68 -25.98 -7.19
CA GLU A 259 14.42 -26.41 -8.37
C GLU A 259 15.27 -25.25 -8.94
N GLY A 260 16.57 -25.54 -9.13
CA GLY A 260 17.56 -24.57 -9.61
C GLY A 260 17.96 -23.49 -8.59
N VAL A 261 17.47 -23.55 -7.35
CA VAL A 261 17.84 -22.64 -6.26
C VAL A 261 18.76 -23.38 -5.31
N GLY A 262 20.01 -22.90 -5.16
CA GLY A 262 20.92 -23.40 -4.12
C GLY A 262 20.36 -23.06 -2.73
N ALA A 263 19.69 -24.03 -2.11
CA ALA A 263 18.98 -23.84 -0.85
C ALA A 263 19.17 -25.04 0.07
N ALA A 264 18.98 -24.81 1.36
CA ALA A 264 18.97 -25.87 2.36
C ALA A 264 17.65 -25.82 3.14
N LEU A 265 17.09 -26.99 3.40
CA LEU A 265 15.89 -27.16 4.19
C LEU A 265 16.27 -27.79 5.54
N GLY A 266 15.93 -27.09 6.61
CA GLY A 266 16.05 -27.57 7.98
C GLY A 266 15.06 -28.70 8.27
N THR A 267 15.17 -29.25 9.48
CA THR A 267 14.23 -30.29 9.96
C THR A 267 12.87 -29.70 10.27
N SER A 268 11.84 -30.53 10.25
CA SER A 268 10.51 -30.17 10.76
C SER A 268 10.51 -30.10 12.28
N GLU A 269 10.16 -28.94 12.84
CA GLU A 269 10.19 -28.68 14.28
C GLU A 269 8.90 -28.01 14.74
N PRO A 270 8.45 -28.24 15.99
CA PRO A 270 7.46 -27.38 16.63
C PRO A 270 7.89 -25.91 16.62
N TRP A 271 6.93 -24.97 16.58
CA TRP A 271 7.23 -23.55 16.41
C TRP A 271 8.10 -22.94 17.53
N ASP A 272 8.04 -23.48 18.75
CA ASP A 272 8.86 -23.08 19.91
C ASP A 272 10.32 -23.56 19.79
N ARG A 273 10.58 -24.49 18.87
CA ARG A 273 11.92 -24.98 18.50
C ARG A 273 12.31 -24.59 17.08
N ALA A 274 11.66 -23.59 16.50
CA ALA A 274 11.96 -23.07 15.15
C ALA A 274 13.44 -22.79 14.92
N TRP A 275 14.13 -22.28 15.95
CA TRP A 275 15.57 -21.99 15.91
C TRP A 275 16.42 -23.23 15.56
N VAL A 276 16.00 -24.44 15.94
CA VAL A 276 16.70 -25.70 15.61
C VAL A 276 16.67 -25.93 14.10
N SER A 277 15.50 -25.76 13.48
CA SER A 277 15.33 -25.87 12.04
C SER A 277 16.18 -24.83 11.30
N VAL A 278 16.17 -23.58 11.79
CA VAL A 278 16.97 -22.48 11.25
C VAL A 278 18.47 -22.78 11.34
N SER A 279 18.96 -23.18 12.51
CA SER A 279 20.38 -23.53 12.70
C SER A 279 20.83 -24.64 11.77
N ARG A 280 20.02 -25.70 11.62
CA ARG A 280 20.28 -26.82 10.74
C ARG A 280 20.30 -26.41 9.26
N ALA A 281 19.35 -25.59 8.83
CA ALA A 281 19.31 -25.06 7.47
C ALA A 281 20.53 -24.17 7.15
N LEU A 282 20.93 -23.30 8.09
CA LEU A 282 22.12 -22.45 7.94
C LEU A 282 23.40 -23.30 7.83
N ALA A 283 23.56 -24.31 8.70
CA ALA A 283 24.72 -25.20 8.67
C ALA A 283 24.77 -26.03 7.36
N ALA A 284 23.64 -26.59 6.93
CA ALA A 284 23.56 -27.31 5.65
C ALA A 284 23.87 -26.39 4.46
N ARG A 285 23.40 -25.13 4.50
CA ARG A 285 23.69 -24.15 3.44
C ARG A 285 25.18 -23.81 3.36
N ARG A 286 25.86 -23.67 4.50
CA ARG A 286 27.32 -23.44 4.57
C ARG A 286 28.08 -24.63 3.97
N LEU A 287 27.75 -25.85 4.38
CA LEU A 287 28.41 -27.04 3.85
C LEU A 287 28.19 -27.23 2.34
N LEU A 288 27.01 -26.85 1.82
CA LEU A 288 26.77 -26.81 0.38
C LEU A 288 27.64 -25.79 -0.34
N ALA A 289 27.81 -24.59 0.23
CA ALA A 289 28.66 -23.56 -0.36
C ALA A 289 30.14 -23.98 -0.37
N GLU A 290 30.57 -24.76 0.63
CA GLU A 290 31.92 -25.34 0.72
C GLU A 290 32.12 -26.58 -0.18
N HIS A 291 31.12 -26.98 -0.97
CA HIS A 291 31.11 -28.24 -1.75
C HIS A 291 31.32 -29.51 -0.91
N ARG A 292 30.97 -29.47 0.38
CA ARG A 292 31.09 -30.60 1.32
C ARG A 292 29.82 -31.45 1.40
N LEU A 293 28.73 -30.99 0.79
CA LEU A 293 27.52 -31.76 0.56
C LEU A 293 27.29 -31.89 -0.96
N ALA A 294 27.01 -33.11 -1.41
CA ALA A 294 26.61 -33.35 -2.80
C ALA A 294 25.07 -33.25 -2.89
N ALA A 295 24.56 -32.07 -3.26
CA ALA A 295 23.15 -31.90 -3.60
C ALA A 295 23.01 -31.02 -4.85
N ASP A 296 22.29 -31.51 -5.85
CA ASP A 296 21.92 -30.75 -7.05
C ASP A 296 20.70 -29.86 -6.74
N GLY A 297 20.91 -28.82 -5.91
CA GLY A 297 19.91 -27.81 -5.59
C GLY A 297 19.55 -27.71 -4.11
N LEU A 298 18.62 -28.56 -3.64
CA LEU A 298 18.11 -28.54 -2.27
C LEU A 298 18.83 -29.56 -1.37
N ALA A 299 19.56 -29.10 -0.36
CA ALA A 299 20.08 -30.00 0.68
C ALA A 299 19.10 -30.14 1.84
N LEU A 300 18.98 -31.37 2.36
CA LEU A 300 18.10 -31.70 3.47
C LEU A 300 18.95 -31.88 4.71
N ALA A 301 18.68 -31.10 5.75
CA ALA A 301 19.44 -31.22 6.98
C ALA A 301 19.27 -32.60 7.64
N GLU A 302 18.10 -33.22 7.47
CA GLU A 302 17.79 -34.57 7.97
C GLU A 302 18.75 -35.63 7.42
N ASP A 303 19.20 -35.49 6.18
CA ASP A 303 20.08 -36.46 5.52
C ASP A 303 21.55 -36.32 5.99
N HIS A 304 21.85 -35.25 6.74
CA HIS A 304 23.22 -34.87 7.10
C HIS A 304 23.41 -34.59 8.60
N LEU A 305 22.51 -35.09 9.47
CA LEU A 305 22.56 -34.84 10.92
C LEU A 305 23.88 -35.23 11.61
N ALA A 306 24.65 -36.17 11.06
CA ALA A 306 25.96 -36.54 11.60
C ALA A 306 27.09 -35.55 11.24
N THR A 307 26.83 -34.63 10.30
CA THR A 307 27.79 -33.66 9.76
C THR A 307 27.46 -32.21 10.16
N LEU A 308 26.24 -31.97 10.66
CA LEU A 308 25.72 -30.68 11.14
C LEU A 308 25.94 -30.52 12.65
#